data_AF-A0A2S0XCZ0-F1
#
_entry.id   AF-A0A2S0XCZ0-F1
#
_cell.length_a   1.000
_cell.length_b   1.000
_cell.length_c   1.000
_cell.angle_alpha   90.00
_cell.angle_beta   90.00
_cell.angle_gamma   90.00
#
_symmetry.space_group_name_H-M   'P 1'
#
loop_
_entity.id
_entity.type
_entity.pdbx_description
1 polymer ?
#
loop_
_entity_poly.entity_id
_entity_poly.type
_entity_poly.pdbx_seq_one_letter_code
_entity_poly.pdbx_strand_id
1 'polypeptide(L)'
;MLCDMLEDIADSLPRHVTPALCRTVATTLKPELDRVCEIEAQFCFPYLTGLAEPHVSSETLCRMCREHEGDRAAADEIPGTLTKLAHGRKDVNWDATGYMLRSFFVGVRRHVANEQCMLGFIGTQASRH
;
A
#
# COMPACT_ATOMS: atom_id res chain seq x y z
N MET A 1 7.23 7.24 3.26
CA MET A 1 8.56 6.60 3.20
C MET A 1 8.61 5.43 2.21
N LEU A 2 7.84 4.34 2.39
CA LEU A 2 7.91 3.19 1.47
C LEU A 2 7.35 3.47 0.07
N CYS A 3 6.22 4.18 -0.03
CA CYS A 3 5.68 4.65 -1.30
C CYS A 3 6.66 5.58 -2.04
N ASP A 4 7.38 6.43 -1.29
CA ASP A 4 8.35 7.36 -1.87
C ASP A 4 9.56 6.59 -2.42
N MET A 5 10.04 5.57 -1.71
CA MET A 5 11.10 4.68 -2.23
C MET A 5 10.68 3.92 -3.50
N LEU A 6 9.41 3.49 -3.59
CA LEU A 6 8.88 2.85 -4.79
C LEU A 6 8.76 3.84 -5.96
N GLU A 7 8.35 5.08 -5.67
CA GLU A 7 8.31 6.18 -6.65
C GLU A 7 9.70 6.53 -7.16
N ASP A 8 10.69 6.67 -6.28
CA ASP A 8 12.09 6.91 -6.62
C ASP A 8 12.64 5.83 -7.57
N ILE A 9 12.34 4.55 -7.31
CA ILE A 9 12.71 3.45 -8.21
C ILE A 9 12.00 3.63 -9.55
N ALA A 10 10.69 3.87 -9.55
CA ALA A 10 9.88 3.96 -10.76
C ALA A 10 10.24 5.14 -11.67
N ASP A 11 10.67 6.27 -11.09
CA ASP A 11 11.14 7.46 -11.80
C ASP A 11 12.57 7.29 -12.35
N SER A 12 13.34 6.40 -11.73
CA SER A 12 14.73 6.11 -12.14
C SER A 12 14.82 5.08 -13.29
N LEU A 13 13.73 4.39 -13.64
CA LEU A 13 13.74 3.40 -14.72
C LEU A 13 13.88 4.08 -16.11
N PRO A 14 14.61 3.48 -17.07
CA PRO A 14 15.52 2.34 -16.90
C PRO A 14 16.96 2.73 -16.53
N ARG A 15 17.29 4.03 -16.47
CA ARG A 15 18.67 4.53 -16.58
C ARG A 15 19.44 4.57 -15.26
N HIS A 16 18.77 4.78 -14.13
CA HIS A 16 19.40 5.07 -12.84
C HIS A 16 18.90 4.16 -11.71
N VAL A 17 18.61 2.89 -12.02
CA VAL A 17 18.15 1.92 -11.02
C VAL A 17 19.21 1.73 -9.94
N THR A 18 18.84 2.01 -8.69
CA THR A 18 19.72 1.86 -7.53
C THR A 18 19.52 0.46 -6.91
N PRO A 19 20.49 -0.47 -7.02
CA PRO A 19 20.30 -1.85 -6.56
C PRO A 19 20.09 -1.97 -5.05
N ALA A 20 20.72 -1.08 -4.27
CA ALA A 20 20.55 -1.06 -2.82
C ALA A 20 19.10 -0.72 -2.44
N LEU A 21 18.53 0.32 -3.05
CA LEU A 21 17.15 0.73 -2.83
C LEU A 21 16.17 -0.40 -3.22
N CYS A 22 16.39 -1.05 -4.36
CA CYS A 22 15.59 -2.20 -4.78
C CYS A 22 15.62 -3.35 -3.75
N ARG A 23 16.80 -3.68 -3.20
CA ARG A 23 16.92 -4.72 -2.17
C ARG A 23 16.21 -4.33 -0.88
N THR A 24 16.40 -3.09 -0.41
CA THR A 24 15.73 -2.58 0.78
C THR A 24 14.22 -2.74 0.64
N VAL A 25 13.63 -2.17 -0.41
CA VAL A 25 12.18 -2.24 -0.64
C VAL A 25 11.70 -3.68 -0.80
N ALA A 26 12.42 -4.54 -1.52
CA ALA A 26 12.05 -5.95 -1.69
C ALA A 26 11.93 -6.70 -0.35
N THR A 27 12.78 -6.37 0.63
CA THR A 27 12.76 -7.01 1.96
C THR A 27 11.75 -6.39 2.93
N THR A 28 11.44 -5.10 2.78
CA THR A 28 10.60 -4.38 3.75
C THR A 28 9.13 -4.28 3.33
N LEU A 29 8.83 -4.40 2.04
CA LEU A 29 7.50 -4.11 1.49
C LEU A 29 6.39 -4.95 2.12
N LYS A 30 6.51 -6.28 2.04
CA LYS A 30 5.47 -7.20 2.52
C LYS A 30 5.28 -7.14 4.05
N PRO A 31 6.35 -7.20 4.88
CA PRO A 31 6.19 -7.12 6.34
C PRO A 31 5.54 -5.82 6.81
N GLU A 32 5.88 -4.68 6.21
CA GLU A 32 5.29 -3.39 6.60
C GLU A 32 3.82 -3.30 6.18
N LEU A 33 3.47 -3.79 4.99
CA LEU A 33 2.08 -3.83 4.55
C LEU A 33 1.23 -4.71 5.48
N ASP A 34 1.69 -5.93 5.78
CA ASP A 34 0.95 -6.83 6.66
C ASP A 34 0.75 -6.22 8.06
N ARG A 35 1.80 -5.60 8.62
CA ARG A 35 1.73 -4.91 9.91
C ARG A 35 0.69 -3.78 9.91
N VAL A 36 0.62 -3.00 8.84
CA VAL A 36 -0.36 -1.90 8.71
C VAL A 36 -1.78 -2.45 8.62
N CYS A 37 -2.01 -3.46 7.76
CA CYS A 37 -3.33 -4.08 7.64
C CYS A 37 -3.80 -4.75 8.95
N GLU A 38 -2.87 -5.32 9.75
CA GLU A 38 -3.19 -5.87 11.08
C GLU A 38 -3.66 -4.79 12.05
N ILE A 39 -2.98 -3.63 12.07
CA ILE A 39 -3.38 -2.48 12.89
C ILE A 39 -4.76 -1.97 12.46
N GLU A 40 -5.01 -1.82 11.16
CA GLU A 40 -6.31 -1.39 10.64
C GLU A 40 -7.44 -2.38 11.01
N ALA A 41 -7.18 -3.67 10.89
CA ALA A 41 -8.14 -4.69 11.30
C ALA A 41 -8.45 -4.63 12.80
N GLN A 42 -7.47 -4.27 13.63
CA GLN A 42 -7.62 -4.16 15.08
C GLN A 42 -8.39 -2.90 15.51
N PHE A 43 -8.22 -1.77 14.82
CA PHE A 43 -8.73 -0.47 15.28
C PHE A 43 -9.80 0.14 14.35
N CYS A 44 -9.61 0.08 13.03
CA CYS A 44 -10.51 0.70 12.06
C CYS A 44 -11.77 -0.13 11.85
N PHE A 45 -11.63 -1.46 11.76
CA PHE A 45 -12.78 -2.32 11.44
C PHE A 45 -13.85 -2.35 12.54
N PRO A 46 -13.50 -2.47 13.84
CA PRO A 46 -14.50 -2.42 14.91
C PRO A 46 -15.29 -1.10 14.91
N TYR A 47 -14.63 0.02 14.65
CA TYR A 47 -15.30 1.31 14.57
C TYR A 47 -16.33 1.35 13.44
N LEU A 48 -15.95 0.91 12.24
CA LEU A 48 -16.87 0.85 11.10
C LEU A 48 -18.09 -0.03 11.41
N THR A 49 -17.89 -1.17 12.06
CA THR A 49 -19.01 -2.04 12.46
C THR A 49 -19.93 -1.42 13.53
N GLY A 50 -19.44 -0.44 14.30
CA GLY A 50 -20.19 0.26 15.33
C GLY A 50 -20.94 1.51 14.86
N LEU A 51 -20.83 1.89 13.57
CA LEU A 51 -21.50 3.08 13.04
C LEU A 51 -23.02 2.92 12.94
N ALA A 52 -23.75 4.02 13.15
CA ALA A 52 -25.21 4.07 13.10
C ALA A 52 -25.82 3.82 11.71
N GLU A 53 -25.00 3.80 10.65
CA GLU A 53 -25.38 3.57 9.25
C GLU A 53 -24.76 2.26 8.72
N PRO A 54 -25.37 1.08 9.00
CA PRO A 54 -24.73 -0.22 8.79
C PRO A 54 -24.43 -0.56 7.32
N HIS A 55 -25.23 -0.04 6.39
CA HIS A 55 -25.04 -0.28 4.96
C HIS A 55 -23.80 0.44 4.42
N VAL A 56 -23.63 1.72 4.80
CA VAL A 56 -22.47 2.54 4.38
C VAL A 56 -21.18 2.01 4.99
N SER A 57 -21.22 1.58 6.26
CA SER A 57 -20.05 0.99 6.90
C SER A 57 -19.69 -0.38 6.34
N SER A 58 -20.68 -1.22 6.02
CA SER A 58 -20.46 -2.52 5.37
C SER A 58 -19.84 -2.39 3.99
N GLU A 59 -20.32 -1.45 3.16
CA GLU A 59 -19.72 -1.20 1.84
C GLU A 59 -18.28 -0.72 1.96
N THR A 60 -18.01 0.18 2.90
CA THR A 60 -16.66 0.70 3.17
C THR A 60 -15.72 -0.43 3.61
N LEU A 61 -16.15 -1.29 4.53
CA LEU A 61 -15.38 -2.47 4.96
C LEU A 61 -15.10 -3.43 3.79
N CYS A 62 -16.11 -3.76 2.97
CA CYS A 62 -15.93 -4.62 1.81
C CYS A 62 -14.99 -4.01 0.76
N ARG A 63 -14.98 -2.68 0.61
CA ARG A 63 -13.99 -2.00 -0.25
C ARG A 63 -12.58 -2.13 0.34
N MET A 64 -12.40 -1.84 1.62
CA MET A 64 -11.10 -1.91 2.30
C MET A 64 -10.50 -3.32 2.23
N CYS A 65 -11.29 -4.37 2.51
CA CYS A 65 -10.79 -5.75 2.40
C CYS A 65 -10.32 -6.09 0.99
N ARG A 66 -11.05 -5.65 -0.05
CA ARG A 66 -10.65 -5.86 -1.45
C ARG A 66 -9.38 -5.08 -1.82
N GLU A 67 -9.23 -3.86 -1.32
CA GLU A 67 -8.01 -3.08 -1.48
C GLU A 67 -6.82 -3.79 -0.83
N HIS A 68 -6.97 -4.30 0.40
CA HIS A 68 -5.93 -5.08 1.09
C HIS A 68 -5.57 -6.37 0.36
N GLU A 69 -6.54 -7.10 -0.17
CA GLU A 69 -6.28 -8.30 -0.98
C GLU A 69 -5.44 -7.95 -2.21
N GLY A 70 -5.80 -6.87 -2.92
CA GLY A 70 -5.05 -6.38 -4.07
C GLY A 70 -3.63 -5.93 -3.71
N ASP A 71 -3.49 -5.15 -2.64
CA ASP A 71 -2.18 -4.67 -2.17
C ASP A 71 -1.30 -5.84 -1.72
N ARG A 72 -1.85 -6.85 -1.02
CA ARG A 72 -1.10 -8.04 -0.61
C ARG A 72 -0.62 -8.85 -1.81
N ALA A 73 -1.47 -9.03 -2.82
CA ALA A 73 -1.09 -9.74 -4.04
C ALA A 73 0.04 -9.01 -4.79
N ALA A 74 -0.05 -7.68 -4.90
CA ALA A 74 1.02 -6.87 -5.48
C ALA A 74 2.31 -6.92 -4.65
N ALA A 75 2.20 -6.91 -3.31
CA ALA A 75 3.34 -7.03 -2.40
C ALA A 75 4.01 -8.41 -2.43
N ASP A 76 3.35 -9.44 -2.96
CA ASP A 76 3.96 -10.75 -3.22
C ASP A 76 4.76 -10.76 -4.54
N GLU A 77 4.36 -9.96 -5.53
CA GLU A 77 5.00 -9.89 -6.85
C GLU A 77 6.18 -8.90 -6.89
N ILE A 78 5.97 -7.70 -6.36
CA ILE A 78 6.93 -6.58 -6.44
C ILE A 78 8.33 -6.96 -5.92
N PRO A 79 8.50 -7.64 -4.77
CA PRO A 79 9.81 -8.04 -4.28
C PRO A 79 10.61 -8.89 -5.25
N GLY A 80 9.95 -9.79 -5.99
CA GLY A 80 10.58 -10.63 -7.00
C GLY A 80 11.13 -9.80 -8.16
N THR A 81 10.35 -8.84 -8.64
CA THR A 81 10.76 -7.91 -9.70
C THR A 81 11.89 -6.99 -9.25
N LEU A 82 11.80 -6.42 -8.04
CA LEU A 82 12.86 -5.59 -7.46
C LEU A 82 14.16 -6.37 -7.23
N THR A 83 14.05 -7.65 -6.86
CA THR A 83 15.22 -8.54 -6.74
C THR A 83 15.88 -8.74 -8.10
N LYS A 84 15.11 -8.97 -9.17
CA LYS A 84 15.67 -9.06 -10.54
C LYS A 84 16.37 -7.77 -10.95
N LEU A 85 15.76 -6.62 -10.68
CA LEU A 85 16.35 -5.31 -10.93
C LEU A 85 17.67 -5.12 -10.17
N ALA A 86 17.72 -5.49 -8.89
CA ALA A 86 18.93 -5.39 -8.08
C ALA A 86 20.10 -6.24 -8.59
N HIS A 87 19.81 -7.31 -9.35
CA HIS A 87 20.81 -8.17 -9.98
C HIS A 87 21.18 -7.72 -11.41
N GLY A 88 20.65 -6.60 -11.90
CA GLY A 88 20.95 -6.08 -13.24
C GLY A 88 20.43 -6.98 -14.37
N ARG A 89 19.36 -7.72 -14.12
CA ARG A 89 18.77 -8.66 -15.07
C ARG A 89 18.18 -7.93 -16.28
N LYS A 90 18.54 -8.36 -17.49
CA LYS A 90 18.14 -7.73 -18.76
C LYS A 90 16.75 -8.15 -19.26
N ASP A 91 16.15 -9.16 -18.63
CA ASP A 91 14.84 -9.72 -18.97
C ASP A 91 13.65 -8.97 -18.33
N VAL A 92 13.90 -7.84 -17.65
CA VAL A 92 12.85 -7.03 -17.04
C VAL A 92 12.25 -6.05 -18.05
N ASN A 93 10.92 -6.07 -18.17
CA ASN A 93 10.19 -5.05 -18.93
C ASN A 93 10.05 -3.78 -18.08
N TRP A 94 10.74 -2.72 -18.49
CA TRP A 94 10.80 -1.45 -17.77
C TRP A 94 9.44 -0.75 -17.65
N ASP A 95 8.65 -0.75 -18.72
CA ASP A 95 7.34 -0.08 -18.74
C ASP A 95 6.36 -0.81 -17.84
N ALA A 96 6.30 -2.14 -17.94
CA ALA A 96 5.46 -2.96 -17.08
C ALA A 96 5.87 -2.83 -15.60
N THR A 97 7.17 -2.79 -15.33
CA THR A 97 7.67 -2.60 -13.96
C THR A 97 7.30 -1.22 -13.43
N GLY A 98 7.52 -0.16 -14.22
CA GLY A 98 7.13 1.19 -13.83
C GLY A 98 5.63 1.34 -13.58
N TYR A 99 4.79 0.67 -14.39
CA TYR A 99 3.35 0.62 -14.20
C TYR A 99 2.96 -0.12 -12.92
N MET A 100 3.54 -1.29 -12.65
CA MET A 100 3.28 -2.08 -11.45
C MET A 100 3.62 -1.29 -10.17
N LEU A 101 4.81 -0.67 -10.12
CA LEU A 101 5.23 0.12 -8.97
C LEU A 101 4.29 1.32 -8.75
N ARG A 102 3.97 2.07 -9.81
CA ARG A 102 3.07 3.24 -9.75
C ARG A 102 1.66 2.87 -9.33
N SER A 103 1.11 1.80 -9.90
CA SER A 103 -0.22 1.31 -9.53
C SER A 103 -0.32 0.99 -8.05
N PHE A 104 0.73 0.35 -7.50
CA PHE A 104 0.79 0.03 -6.08
C PHE A 104 0.90 1.27 -5.20
N PHE A 105 1.90 2.13 -5.38
CA PHE A 105 2.10 3.25 -4.45
C PHE A 105 1.00 4.31 -4.56
N VAL A 106 0.39 4.52 -5.73
CA VAL A 106 -0.79 5.39 -5.88
C VAL A 106 -2.01 4.78 -5.17
N GLY A 107 -2.20 3.46 -5.31
CA GLY A 107 -3.25 2.73 -4.61
C GLY A 107 -3.15 2.87 -3.10
N VAL A 108 -1.98 2.56 -2.54
CA VAL A 108 -1.71 2.66 -1.10
C VAL A 108 -1.84 4.10 -0.58
N ARG A 109 -1.32 5.10 -1.31
CA ARG A 109 -1.50 6.52 -0.90
C ARG A 109 -2.97 6.91 -0.83
N ARG A 110 -3.79 6.48 -1.79
CA ARG A 110 -5.24 6.73 -1.79
C ARG A 110 -5.91 6.00 -0.61
N HIS A 111 -5.52 4.77 -0.36
CA HIS A 111 -6.02 3.98 0.77
C HIS A 111 -5.77 4.70 2.11
N VAL A 112 -4.51 5.05 2.39
CA VAL A 112 -4.12 5.77 3.61
C VAL A 112 -4.84 7.13 3.75
N ALA A 113 -5.00 7.88 2.65
CA ALA A 113 -5.72 9.16 2.69
C ALA A 113 -7.19 8.99 3.10
N ASN A 114 -7.86 7.92 2.63
CA ASN A 114 -9.23 7.61 3.00
C ASN A 114 -9.34 7.28 4.50
N GLU A 115 -8.38 6.51 5.02
CA GLU A 115 -8.37 6.14 6.44
C GLU A 115 -8.07 7.31 7.36
N GLN A 116 -7.12 8.16 7.00
CA GLN A 116 -6.83 9.39 7.75
C GLN A 116 -8.04 10.32 7.80
N CYS A 117 -8.76 10.45 6.68
CA CYS A 117 -10.02 11.19 6.63
C CYS A 117 -11.03 10.58 7.62
N MET A 118 -11.20 9.25 7.59
CA MET A 118 -12.09 8.54 8.50
C MET A 118 -11.71 8.75 9.97
N LEU A 119 -10.45 8.49 10.35
CA LEU A 119 -9.92 8.69 11.71
C LEU A 119 -10.10 10.13 12.20
N GLY A 120 -9.93 11.13 11.31
CA GLY A 120 -10.20 12.53 11.61
C GLY A 120 -11.66 12.77 12.03
N PHE A 121 -12.62 12.18 11.29
CA PHE A 121 -14.04 12.23 11.67
C PHE A 121 -14.29 11.58 13.05
N ILE A 122 -13.65 10.44 13.35
CA ILE A 122 -13.75 9.78 14.67
C ILE A 122 -13.27 10.70 15.78
N GLY A 123 -12.07 11.29 15.64
CA GLY A 123 -11.48 12.16 16.65
C GLY A 123 -12.35 13.38 16.96
N THR A 124 -13.02 13.95 15.96
CA THR A 124 -13.98 15.03 16.16
C THR A 124 -15.30 14.61 16.81
N GLN A 125 -15.76 13.38 16.62
CA GLN A 125 -16.96 12.84 17.28
C GLN A 125 -16.69 12.49 18.75
N ALA A 126 -15.53 11.89 19.03
CA ALA A 126 -15.12 11.52 20.39
C ALA A 126 -14.86 12.74 21.29
N SER A 127 -14.50 13.89 20.72
CA SER A 127 -14.29 15.16 21.47
C SER A 127 -15.58 15.94 21.73
N ARG A 128 -16.73 15.46 21.23
CA ARG A 128 -18.05 16.09 21.41
C ARG A 128 -18.91 15.39 22.49
N HIS A 129 -18.38 14.33 23.10
CA HIS A 129 -18.95 13.61 24.24
C HIS A 129 -18.02 13.76 25.45
#